data_AF-A0A1Y1KEF5-F1
#
_entry.id   AF-A0A1Y1KEF5-F1
#
_cell.length_a   1.000
_cell.length_b   1.000
_cell.length_c   1.000
_cell.angle_alpha   90.00
_cell.angle_beta   90.00
_cell.angle_gamma   90.00
#
_symmetry.space_group_name_H-M   'P 1'
#
loop_
_entity.id
_entity.type
_entity.pdbx_description
1 polymer ?
#
loop_
_entity_poly.entity_id
_entity_poly.type
_entity_poly.pdbx_seq_one_letter_code
_entity_poly.pdbx_strand_id
1 'polypeptide(L)'
;MIDLIEAAGIRISARKFASVYILNSAMDNVEALGVQVDASKFVIADTSIDDLSFAGISASVRTFEFTSNSIGNSSSGALAISAESVDVLRNKFQYLQSGAFNKIGPRQGIFRFNFLGNYVRYVDVGGLHPQDGSRVHTTYANNSFYCTCEGLSWLGCNTSFGVGYEPINDFYKHILEKANNNTCIFDSDCILPLGAVQKIAPNGICQTSTIYDQSRFCDNYDDSSSARLTNSLRLAFSCFAVLIYYNFQYLCIL
;
A
#
# COMPACT_ATOMS: atom_id res chain seq x y z
N MET A 1 -19.51 1.21 16.53
CA MET A 1 -19.13 2.10 15.41
C MET A 1 -18.90 3.47 16.01
N ILE A 2 -17.79 4.11 15.68
CA ILE A 2 -17.44 5.47 16.09
C ILE A 2 -17.42 6.31 14.81
N ASP A 3 -18.31 7.29 14.70
CA ASP A 3 -18.49 8.04 13.45
C ASP A 3 -17.38 9.08 13.25
N LEU A 4 -16.92 9.71 14.34
CA LEU A 4 -15.86 10.72 14.26
C LEU A 4 -14.95 10.63 15.48
N ILE A 5 -13.64 10.61 15.23
CA ILE A 5 -12.62 10.86 16.24
C ILE A 5 -11.93 12.17 15.85
N GLU A 6 -12.36 13.25 16.49
CA GLU A 6 -11.76 14.58 16.34
C GLU A 6 -10.33 14.61 16.89
N ALA A 7 -9.61 15.69 16.57
CA ALA A 7 -8.24 15.91 17.05
C ALA A 7 -8.11 15.70 18.57
N ALA A 8 -7.13 14.87 18.96
CA ALA A 8 -6.88 14.46 20.35
C ALA A 8 -8.07 13.77 21.07
N GLY A 9 -9.05 13.24 20.32
CA GLY A 9 -10.19 12.52 20.88
C GLY A 9 -9.80 11.32 21.73
N ILE A 10 -8.71 10.62 21.36
CA ILE A 10 -8.11 9.56 22.16
C ILE A 10 -6.64 9.88 22.40
N ARG A 11 -6.28 10.10 23.67
CA ARG A 11 -4.88 10.29 24.08
C ARG A 11 -4.52 9.37 25.23
N ILE A 12 -3.58 8.47 24.98
CA ILE A 12 -3.10 7.49 25.96
C ILE A 12 -1.59 7.69 26.13
N SER A 13 -1.18 8.05 27.34
CA SER A 13 0.22 8.02 27.74
C SER A 13 0.36 7.02 28.88
N ALA A 14 1.10 5.96 28.63
CA ALA A 14 1.24 4.83 29.54
C ALA A 14 2.71 4.57 29.87
N ARG A 15 2.96 3.87 30.98
CA ARG A 15 4.33 3.56 31.44
C ARG A 15 5.09 2.75 30.39
N LYS A 16 6.44 2.75 30.46
CA LYS A 16 7.38 2.14 29.50
C LYS A 16 7.18 0.66 29.12
N PHE A 17 6.25 -0.06 29.77
CA PHE A 17 5.94 -1.47 29.51
C PHE A 17 4.47 -1.73 29.22
N ALA A 18 3.65 -0.67 29.14
CA ALA A 18 2.24 -0.82 28.82
C ALA A 18 2.06 -1.11 27.33
N SER A 19 1.02 -1.90 27.05
CA SER A 19 0.53 -2.18 25.72
C SER A 19 -0.85 -1.56 25.56
N VAL A 20 -1.09 -0.93 24.41
CA VAL A 20 -2.38 -0.34 24.04
C VAL A 20 -2.95 -1.13 22.87
N TYR A 21 -4.25 -1.35 22.87
CA TYR A 21 -4.94 -2.16 21.87
C TYR A 21 -6.20 -1.46 21.39
N ILE A 22 -6.39 -1.42 20.08
CA ILE A 22 -7.67 -1.14 19.42
C ILE A 22 -8.02 -2.39 18.63
N LEU A 23 -9.09 -3.08 19.04
CA LEU A 23 -9.46 -4.39 18.51
C LEU A 23 -10.91 -4.40 18.09
N ASN A 24 -11.24 -5.14 17.02
CA ASN A 24 -12.62 -5.43 16.62
C ASN A 24 -13.51 -4.18 16.57
N SER A 25 -12.96 -3.10 16.02
CA SER A 25 -13.57 -1.78 16.05
C SER A 25 -13.94 -1.31 14.64
N ALA A 26 -14.84 -0.34 14.58
CA ALA A 26 -15.18 0.35 13.34
C ALA A 26 -15.17 1.85 13.60
N MET A 27 -14.30 2.56 12.89
CA MET A 27 -14.16 4.01 12.90
C MET A 27 -14.47 4.51 11.49
N ASP A 28 -15.31 5.53 11.37
CA ASP A 28 -15.61 6.13 10.07
C ASP A 28 -14.52 7.16 9.74
N ASN A 29 -14.53 8.32 10.40
CA ASN A 29 -13.51 9.34 10.21
C ASN A 29 -12.58 9.51 11.43
N VAL A 30 -11.27 9.41 11.20
CA VAL A 30 -10.23 9.76 12.18
C VAL A 30 -9.48 10.99 11.70
N GLU A 31 -9.78 12.13 12.33
CA GLU A 31 -9.15 13.41 12.01
C GLU A 31 -7.70 13.49 12.48
N ALA A 32 -7.01 14.55 12.07
CA ALA A 32 -5.60 14.74 12.40
C ALA A 32 -5.34 14.68 13.90
N LEU A 33 -4.38 13.83 14.30
CA LEU A 33 -4.04 13.56 15.70
C LEU A 33 -5.21 13.01 16.54
N GLY A 34 -6.21 12.40 15.91
CA GLY A 34 -7.39 11.86 16.59
C GLY A 34 -7.04 10.78 17.60
N VAL A 35 -6.12 9.87 17.25
CA VAL A 35 -5.58 8.84 18.15
C VAL A 35 -4.10 9.08 18.41
N GLN A 36 -3.74 9.29 19.67
CA GLN A 36 -2.36 9.54 20.10
C GLN A 36 -1.96 8.55 21.21
N VAL A 37 -0.90 7.78 20.96
CA VAL A 37 -0.42 6.75 21.88
C VAL A 37 1.07 6.92 22.19
N ASP A 38 1.41 7.00 23.47
CA ASP A 38 2.79 6.84 23.98
C ASP A 38 2.84 5.65 24.94
N ALA A 39 3.49 4.57 24.50
CA ALA A 39 3.50 3.29 25.19
C ALA A 39 4.72 2.43 24.78
N SER A 40 4.79 1.20 25.28
CA SER A 40 5.79 0.22 24.81
C SER A 40 5.34 -0.43 23.51
N LYS A 41 4.08 -0.87 23.47
CA LYS A 41 3.48 -1.58 22.34
C LYS A 41 2.13 -0.96 22.00
N PHE A 42 1.84 -0.84 20.73
CA PHE A 42 0.52 -0.43 20.25
C PHE A 42 0.05 -1.37 19.14
N VAL A 43 -1.15 -1.91 19.29
CA VAL A 43 -1.76 -2.84 18.34
C VAL A 43 -3.08 -2.29 17.87
N ILE A 44 -3.28 -2.29 16.56
CA ILE A 44 -4.59 -2.12 15.95
C ILE A 44 -4.86 -3.38 15.14
N ALA A 45 -5.91 -4.10 15.49
CA ALA A 45 -6.26 -5.34 14.81
C ALA A 45 -7.75 -5.49 14.56
N ASP A 46 -8.07 -6.21 13.49
CA ASP A 46 -9.44 -6.58 13.10
C ASP A 46 -10.38 -5.35 13.10
N THR A 47 -9.86 -4.21 12.65
CA THR A 47 -10.53 -2.91 12.72
C THR A 47 -10.76 -2.33 11.33
N SER A 48 -11.93 -1.73 11.09
CA SER A 48 -12.19 -0.94 9.89
C SER A 48 -12.05 0.56 10.17
N ILE A 49 -11.34 1.27 9.30
CA ILE A 49 -11.23 2.74 9.30
C ILE A 49 -11.61 3.20 7.90
N ASP A 50 -12.66 4.00 7.73
CA ASP A 50 -13.02 4.48 6.40
C ASP A 50 -12.06 5.58 5.97
N ASP A 51 -12.00 6.70 6.71
CA ASP A 51 -11.15 7.85 6.40
C ASP A 51 -10.10 8.09 7.49
N LEU A 52 -8.82 8.09 7.08
CA LEU A 52 -7.68 8.39 7.94
C LEU A 52 -6.95 9.67 7.47
N SER A 53 -7.17 10.74 8.23
CA SER A 53 -6.54 12.05 7.99
C SER A 53 -5.06 12.07 8.38
N PHE A 54 -4.35 13.15 8.02
CA PHE A 54 -2.92 13.33 8.28
C PHE A 54 -2.61 13.13 9.76
N ALA A 55 -1.69 12.22 10.08
CA ALA A 55 -1.36 11.82 11.44
C ALA A 55 -2.59 11.45 12.29
N GLY A 56 -3.66 10.93 11.66
CA GLY A 56 -4.90 10.58 12.36
C GLY A 56 -4.66 9.53 13.44
N ILE A 57 -3.74 8.60 13.17
CA ILE A 57 -3.14 7.76 14.20
C ILE A 57 -1.67 8.14 14.34
N SER A 58 -1.30 8.61 15.53
CA SER A 58 0.08 8.91 15.90
C SER A 58 0.51 8.09 17.10
N ALA A 59 1.71 7.50 17.02
CA ALA A 59 2.24 6.70 18.12
C ALA A 59 3.74 6.86 18.29
N SER A 60 4.20 6.95 19.54
CA SER A 60 5.60 6.76 19.92
C SER A 60 5.71 5.49 20.75
N VAL A 61 6.17 4.40 20.13
CA VAL A 61 6.21 3.07 20.74
C VAL A 61 7.54 2.38 20.47
N ARG A 62 7.74 1.18 21.02
CA ARG A 62 8.82 0.28 20.57
C ARG A 62 8.32 -0.62 19.45
N THR A 63 7.15 -1.19 19.64
CA THR A 63 6.53 -2.10 18.66
C THR A 63 5.15 -1.58 18.27
N PHE A 64 4.91 -1.47 16.98
CA PHE A 64 3.60 -1.17 16.42
C PHE A 64 3.15 -2.33 15.54
N GLU A 65 1.96 -2.85 15.79
CA GLU A 65 1.35 -3.93 15.01
C GLU A 65 0.03 -3.44 14.42
N PHE A 66 -0.08 -3.50 13.10
CA PHE A 66 -1.26 -3.14 12.34
C PHE A 66 -1.70 -4.37 11.56
N THR A 67 -2.64 -5.15 12.10
CA THR A 67 -2.93 -6.50 11.60
C THR A 67 -4.39 -6.70 11.23
N SER A 68 -4.66 -7.28 10.06
CA SER A 68 -6.03 -7.64 9.64
C SER A 68 -7.03 -6.47 9.62
N ASN A 69 -6.55 -5.25 9.41
CA ASN A 69 -7.41 -4.06 9.32
C ASN A 69 -7.90 -3.82 7.89
N SER A 70 -8.98 -3.04 7.76
CA SER A 70 -9.46 -2.53 6.47
C SER A 70 -9.45 -1.01 6.49
N ILE A 71 -8.75 -0.40 5.54
CA ILE A 71 -8.60 1.05 5.41
C ILE A 71 -9.18 1.50 4.08
N GLY A 72 -10.18 2.39 4.13
CA GLY A 72 -10.79 3.00 2.95
C GLY A 72 -9.82 3.98 2.30
N ASN A 73 -9.76 5.20 2.80
CA ASN A 73 -8.90 6.28 2.35
C ASN A 73 -7.84 6.63 3.39
N SER A 74 -6.58 6.72 2.95
CA SER A 74 -5.46 7.13 3.78
C SER A 74 -4.77 8.33 3.16
N SER A 75 -4.81 9.46 3.85
CA SER A 75 -4.14 10.68 3.41
C SER A 75 -2.62 10.63 3.61
N SER A 76 -1.89 11.62 3.08
CA SER A 76 -0.44 11.72 3.29
C SER A 76 -0.10 11.74 4.79
N GLY A 77 0.88 10.94 5.21
CA GLY A 77 1.31 10.83 6.61
C GLY A 77 0.22 10.40 7.59
N ALA A 78 -0.83 9.72 7.12
CA ALA A 78 -1.97 9.28 7.91
C ALA A 78 -1.59 8.44 9.14
N LEU A 79 -0.59 7.56 8.98
CA LEU A 79 0.05 6.84 10.07
C LEU A 79 1.37 7.55 10.44
N ALA A 80 1.37 8.24 11.58
CA ALA A 80 2.55 8.93 12.11
C ALA A 80 3.17 8.12 13.26
N ILE A 81 3.94 7.09 12.91
CA ILE A 81 4.43 6.07 13.84
C ILE A 81 5.94 6.16 13.99
N SER A 82 6.38 6.43 15.23
CA SER A 82 7.79 6.39 15.63
C SER A 82 8.02 5.12 16.46
N ALA A 83 8.67 4.10 15.88
CA ALA A 83 8.87 2.79 16.51
C ALA A 83 10.24 2.16 16.20
N GLU A 84 10.60 1.10 16.93
CA GLU A 84 11.77 0.25 16.63
C GLU A 84 11.38 -0.87 15.65
N SER A 85 10.17 -1.41 15.80
CA SER A 85 9.59 -2.44 14.92
C SER A 85 8.16 -2.07 14.54
N VAL A 86 7.85 -2.18 13.25
CA VAL A 86 6.52 -1.96 12.68
C VAL A 86 6.14 -3.18 11.85
N ASP A 87 5.02 -3.79 12.20
CA ASP A 87 4.47 -4.94 11.50
C ASP A 87 3.09 -4.57 10.92
N VAL A 88 3.02 -4.46 9.59
CA VAL A 88 1.80 -4.20 8.82
C VAL A 88 1.41 -5.49 8.12
N LEU A 89 0.50 -6.24 8.72
CA LEU A 89 0.22 -7.63 8.36
C LEU A 89 -1.22 -7.86 7.92
N ARG A 90 -1.44 -8.48 6.76
CA ARG A 90 -2.77 -8.95 6.32
C ARG A 90 -3.86 -7.87 6.30
N ASN A 91 -3.51 -6.61 6.09
CA ASN A 91 -4.47 -5.53 5.99
C ASN A 91 -5.02 -5.42 4.56
N LYS A 92 -6.17 -4.75 4.43
CA LYS A 92 -6.75 -4.32 3.16
C LYS A 92 -6.67 -2.80 3.09
N PHE A 93 -5.96 -2.27 2.11
CA PHE A 93 -5.90 -0.83 1.84
C PHE A 93 -6.62 -0.57 0.52
N GLN A 94 -7.59 0.36 0.49
CA GLN A 94 -8.36 0.65 -0.71
C GLN A 94 -7.82 1.84 -1.51
N TYR A 95 -7.45 2.93 -0.83
CA TYR A 95 -6.85 4.14 -1.41
C TYR A 95 -5.74 4.67 -0.51
N LEU A 96 -4.50 4.64 -1.00
CA LEU A 96 -3.34 5.21 -0.31
C LEU A 96 -2.81 6.42 -1.07
N GLN A 97 -2.97 7.62 -0.50
CA GLN A 97 -2.41 8.84 -1.08
C GLN A 97 -0.88 8.87 -1.00
N SER A 98 -0.27 9.72 -1.81
CA SER A 98 1.19 9.90 -1.83
C SER A 98 1.74 10.20 -0.44
N GLY A 99 2.71 9.39 -0.01
CA GLY A 99 3.33 9.52 1.30
C GLY A 99 2.45 9.10 2.46
N ALA A 100 1.39 8.29 2.28
CA ALA A 100 0.57 7.82 3.41
C ALA A 100 1.41 7.21 4.56
N PHE A 101 2.51 6.52 4.22
CA PHE A 101 3.43 5.90 5.18
C PHE A 101 4.71 6.70 5.45
N ASN A 102 4.89 7.89 4.88
CA ASN A 102 6.14 8.65 4.95
C ASN A 102 6.54 9.10 6.38
N LYS A 103 5.64 8.97 7.35
CA LYS A 103 5.85 9.25 8.78
C LYS A 103 5.97 8.01 9.65
N ILE A 104 6.08 6.84 9.05
CA ILE A 104 6.44 5.60 9.74
C ILE A 104 7.97 5.50 9.73
N GLY A 105 8.60 5.57 10.89
CA GLY A 105 10.06 5.61 10.95
C GLY A 105 10.65 5.24 12.31
N PRO A 106 12.00 5.22 12.38
CA PRO A 106 12.72 4.90 13.60
C PRO A 106 12.39 5.88 14.73
N ARG A 107 12.09 5.34 15.92
CA ARG A 107 12.19 6.12 17.15
C ARG A 107 13.65 6.44 17.46
N GLN A 108 14.50 5.40 17.48
CA GLN A 108 15.95 5.45 17.66
C GLN A 108 16.57 4.17 17.08
N GLY A 109 17.81 4.24 16.59
CA GLY A 109 18.60 3.04 16.28
C GLY A 109 18.21 2.30 15.00
N ILE A 110 18.14 0.96 15.08
CA ILE A 110 17.81 0.07 13.95
C ILE A 110 16.29 0.00 13.85
N PHE A 111 15.76 0.21 12.64
CA PHE A 111 14.34 0.15 12.36
C PHE A 111 14.01 -1.12 11.57
N ARG A 112 12.93 -1.81 11.94
CA ARG A 112 12.38 -2.92 11.19
C ARG A 112 10.98 -2.57 10.72
N PHE A 113 10.74 -2.68 9.42
CA PHE A 113 9.45 -2.47 8.81
C PHE A 113 9.07 -3.72 8.02
N ASN A 114 8.00 -4.40 8.44
CA ASN A 114 7.48 -5.58 7.77
C ASN A 114 6.11 -5.27 7.18
N PHE A 115 5.98 -5.40 5.87
CA PHE A 115 4.72 -5.25 5.15
C PHE A 115 4.40 -6.57 4.45
N LEU A 116 3.61 -7.41 5.12
CA LEU A 116 3.46 -8.82 4.75
C LEU A 116 1.99 -9.22 4.57
N GLY A 117 1.69 -9.91 3.48
CA GLY A 117 0.37 -10.52 3.28
C GLY A 117 -0.77 -9.51 3.07
N ASN A 118 -0.48 -8.24 2.79
CA ASN A 118 -1.50 -7.20 2.64
C ASN A 118 -2.13 -7.26 1.25
N TYR A 119 -3.39 -6.87 1.17
CA TYR A 119 -4.08 -6.56 -0.08
C TYR A 119 -4.13 -5.05 -0.26
N VAL A 120 -3.66 -4.55 -1.39
CA VAL A 120 -3.55 -3.12 -1.65
C VAL A 120 -4.22 -2.78 -2.98
N ARG A 121 -5.17 -1.85 -2.94
CA ARG A 121 -5.84 -1.26 -4.10
C ARG A 121 -5.47 0.23 -4.15
N TYR A 122 -5.43 0.78 -5.36
CA TYR A 122 -5.18 2.19 -5.68
C TYR A 122 -4.15 2.89 -4.77
N VAL A 123 -2.89 2.81 -5.18
CA VAL A 123 -1.77 3.46 -4.48
C VAL A 123 -1.29 4.60 -5.34
N ASP A 124 -1.30 5.81 -4.78
CA ASP A 124 -0.55 6.91 -5.35
C ASP A 124 0.94 6.69 -5.13
N VAL A 125 1.74 7.32 -5.99
CA VAL A 125 3.19 7.31 -5.94
C VAL A 125 3.73 7.52 -4.51
N GLY A 126 4.60 6.61 -4.05
CA GLY A 126 5.22 6.70 -2.73
C GLY A 126 4.26 6.50 -1.55
N GLY A 127 3.00 6.10 -1.77
CA GLY A 127 2.02 5.90 -0.70
C GLY A 127 2.44 4.87 0.34
N LEU A 128 3.17 3.84 -0.09
CA LEU A 128 3.67 2.76 0.77
C LEU A 128 5.07 2.99 1.33
N HIS A 129 5.73 4.10 0.98
CA HIS A 129 7.12 4.33 1.35
C HIS A 129 7.23 4.80 2.81
N PRO A 130 7.82 4.00 3.72
CA PRO A 130 8.14 4.46 5.06
C PRO A 130 9.29 5.46 5.01
N GLN A 131 9.52 6.16 6.12
CA GLN A 131 10.67 7.06 6.23
C GLN A 131 11.98 6.28 6.12
N ASP A 132 12.74 6.53 5.05
CA ASP A 132 14.04 5.89 4.83
C ASP A 132 15.14 6.46 5.73
N GLY A 133 16.10 5.60 6.06
CA GLY A 133 17.30 5.93 6.83
C GLY A 133 18.35 4.84 6.70
N SER A 134 19.60 5.14 7.04
CA SER A 134 20.75 4.23 6.83
C SER A 134 20.73 2.91 7.63
N ARG A 135 19.70 2.69 8.48
CA ARG A 135 19.56 1.52 9.37
C ARG A 135 18.16 0.93 9.35
N VAL A 136 17.50 0.99 8.19
CA VAL A 136 16.15 0.46 7.99
C VAL A 136 16.26 -0.93 7.36
N HIS A 137 15.67 -1.93 8.01
CA HIS A 137 15.46 -3.26 7.44
C HIS A 137 13.99 -3.36 7.05
N THR A 138 13.75 -3.43 5.75
CA THR A 138 12.40 -3.45 5.21
C THR A 138 12.12 -4.77 4.51
N THR A 139 10.99 -5.39 4.84
CA THR A 139 10.52 -6.62 4.21
C THR A 139 9.17 -6.38 3.54
N TYR A 140 9.07 -6.64 2.25
CA TYR A 140 7.82 -6.62 1.48
C TYR A 140 7.58 -8.00 0.89
N ALA A 141 6.70 -8.82 1.47
CA ALA A 141 6.48 -10.16 0.94
C ALA A 141 5.03 -10.64 1.01
N ASN A 142 4.65 -11.50 0.07
CA ASN A 142 3.34 -12.12 -0.07
C ASN A 142 2.17 -11.11 -0.14
N ASN A 143 2.43 -9.87 -0.59
CA ASN A 143 1.38 -8.87 -0.75
C ASN A 143 0.68 -9.06 -2.10
N SER A 144 -0.60 -8.70 -2.15
CA SER A 144 -1.40 -8.71 -3.37
C SER A 144 -1.80 -7.28 -3.74
N PHE A 145 -1.45 -6.87 -4.95
CA PHE A 145 -1.75 -5.54 -5.46
C PHE A 145 -2.85 -5.64 -6.51
N TYR A 146 -3.88 -4.82 -6.39
CA TYR A 146 -4.85 -4.65 -7.47
C TYR A 146 -4.20 -3.89 -8.61
N CYS A 147 -4.12 -4.57 -9.74
CA CYS A 147 -3.35 -4.16 -10.88
C CYS A 147 -4.26 -3.61 -11.95
N THR A 148 -4.25 -2.29 -12.04
CA THR A 148 -4.72 -1.57 -13.23
C THR A 148 -3.55 -0.78 -13.77
N CYS A 149 -3.62 -0.42 -15.04
CA CYS A 149 -2.63 0.48 -15.61
C CYS A 149 -2.43 1.74 -14.73
N GLU A 150 -3.51 2.40 -14.35
CA GLU A 150 -3.49 3.64 -13.57
C GLU A 150 -2.89 3.39 -12.18
N GLY A 151 -3.31 2.30 -11.53
CA GLY A 151 -2.89 1.92 -10.19
C GLY A 151 -1.47 1.35 -10.07
N LEU A 152 -0.76 1.12 -11.19
CA LEU A 152 0.61 0.63 -11.22
C LEU A 152 1.57 1.59 -11.89
N SER A 153 1.10 2.74 -12.36
CA SER A 153 1.94 3.74 -13.04
C SER A 153 3.10 4.26 -12.18
N TRP A 154 2.97 4.14 -10.86
CA TRP A 154 4.06 4.43 -9.91
C TRP A 154 5.12 3.32 -9.83
N LEU A 155 4.77 2.06 -10.13
CA LEU A 155 5.69 0.92 -10.09
C LEU A 155 6.61 0.96 -11.32
N GLY A 156 7.87 1.31 -11.09
CA GLY A 156 8.90 1.37 -12.13
C GLY A 156 9.10 2.74 -12.75
N CYS A 157 8.41 3.77 -12.26
CA CYS A 157 8.72 5.15 -12.62
C CYS A 157 10.12 5.52 -12.05
N ASN A 158 11.06 5.85 -12.94
CA ASN A 158 12.46 6.15 -12.59
C ASN A 158 12.71 7.64 -12.32
N THR A 159 11.70 8.49 -12.47
CA THR A 159 11.80 9.95 -12.27
C THR A 159 11.45 10.32 -10.83
N SER A 160 12.07 11.38 -10.31
CA SER A 160 11.71 11.91 -8.99
C SER A 160 10.26 12.38 -8.97
N PHE A 161 9.60 12.18 -7.84
CA PHE A 161 8.15 12.33 -7.71
C PHE A 161 7.72 13.74 -7.29
N GLY A 162 8.47 14.75 -7.74
CA GLY A 162 8.26 16.17 -7.40
C GLY A 162 9.42 16.79 -6.62
N VAL A 163 9.27 18.07 -6.26
CA VAL A 163 10.29 18.84 -5.53
C VAL A 163 10.45 18.27 -4.11
N GLY A 164 11.63 17.72 -3.82
CA GLY A 164 12.00 17.22 -2.50
C GLY A 164 11.89 15.70 -2.29
N TYR A 165 11.53 14.93 -3.33
CA TYR A 165 11.51 13.46 -3.26
C TYR A 165 12.64 12.86 -4.09
N GLU A 166 13.50 12.05 -3.47
CA GLU A 166 14.48 11.25 -4.22
C GLU A 166 13.77 10.06 -4.90
N PRO A 167 14.21 9.65 -6.10
CA PRO A 167 13.71 8.44 -6.74
C PRO A 167 13.91 7.24 -5.83
N ILE A 168 12.82 6.56 -5.48
CA ILE A 168 12.85 5.44 -4.53
C ILE A 168 13.16 4.12 -5.25
N ASN A 169 14.18 4.13 -6.10
CA ASN A 169 14.46 3.03 -7.03
C ASN A 169 14.77 1.71 -6.32
N ASP A 170 15.41 1.76 -5.15
CA ASP A 170 15.76 0.54 -4.40
C ASP A 170 14.56 -0.05 -3.66
N PHE A 171 13.63 0.78 -3.19
CA PHE A 171 12.38 0.33 -2.59
C PHE A 171 11.51 -0.47 -3.55
N TYR A 172 11.32 0.03 -4.78
CA TYR A 172 10.49 -0.66 -5.76
C TYR A 172 11.14 -1.95 -6.26
N LYS A 173 12.47 -2.03 -6.31
CA LYS A 173 13.17 -3.29 -6.62
C LYS A 173 12.78 -4.37 -5.62
N HIS A 174 12.79 -4.07 -4.33
CA HIS A 174 12.38 -5.03 -3.30
C HIS A 174 10.93 -5.49 -3.47
N ILE A 175 9.99 -4.58 -3.77
CA ILE A 175 8.59 -4.97 -4.01
C ILE A 175 8.45 -5.91 -5.22
N LEU A 176 9.23 -5.70 -6.27
CA LEU A 176 9.16 -6.44 -7.54
C LEU A 176 9.99 -7.74 -7.56
N GLU A 177 10.82 -7.98 -6.56
CA GLU A 177 11.65 -9.19 -6.45
C GLU A 177 10.81 -10.48 -6.40
N LYS A 178 11.13 -11.44 -7.27
CA LYS A 178 10.42 -12.74 -7.35
C LYS A 178 10.47 -13.53 -6.02
N ALA A 179 11.57 -13.40 -5.27
CA ALA A 179 11.75 -14.08 -3.97
C ALA A 179 10.72 -13.63 -2.92
N ASN A 180 10.15 -12.44 -3.08
CA ASN A 180 9.19 -11.87 -2.15
C ASN A 180 7.75 -12.33 -2.42
N ASN A 181 7.49 -13.02 -3.54
CA ASN A 181 6.19 -13.60 -3.86
C ASN A 181 5.01 -12.59 -3.78
N ASN A 182 5.28 -11.32 -4.11
CA ASN A 182 4.22 -10.32 -4.27
C ASN A 182 3.47 -10.61 -5.58
N THR A 183 2.15 -10.48 -5.55
CA THR A 183 1.27 -10.77 -6.68
C THR A 183 0.51 -9.55 -7.15
N CYS A 184 0.07 -9.64 -8.39
CA CYS A 184 -0.64 -8.62 -9.13
C CYS A 184 -1.97 -9.22 -9.58
N ILE A 185 -3.08 -8.60 -9.19
CA ILE A 185 -4.44 -9.08 -9.39
C ILE A 185 -5.15 -8.12 -10.33
N PHE A 186 -5.39 -8.53 -11.58
CA PHE A 186 -6.14 -7.73 -12.56
C PHE A 186 -7.66 -7.90 -12.38
N ASP A 187 -8.08 -9.15 -12.19
CA ASP A 187 -9.45 -9.57 -11.93
C ASP A 187 -9.45 -10.82 -11.02
N SER A 188 -10.60 -11.48 -10.85
CA SER A 188 -10.70 -12.66 -9.97
C SER A 188 -9.89 -13.86 -10.45
N ASP A 189 -9.60 -13.95 -11.75
CA ASP A 189 -9.08 -15.16 -12.40
C ASP A 189 -7.65 -14.97 -12.89
N CYS A 190 -7.15 -13.73 -12.90
CA CYS A 190 -5.80 -13.36 -13.31
C CYS A 190 -4.95 -12.85 -12.14
N ILE A 191 -4.11 -13.75 -11.64
CA ILE A 191 -3.11 -13.48 -10.59
C ILE A 191 -1.72 -13.76 -11.16
N LEU A 192 -0.91 -12.73 -11.28
CA LEU A 192 0.44 -12.81 -11.83
C LEU A 192 1.49 -12.43 -10.78
N PRO A 193 2.74 -12.88 -10.90
CA PRO A 193 3.84 -12.33 -10.12
C PRO A 193 3.95 -10.82 -10.36
N LEU A 194 4.13 -10.01 -9.32
CA LEU A 194 4.15 -8.55 -9.45
C LEU A 194 5.31 -8.07 -10.35
N GLY A 195 6.44 -8.77 -10.37
CA GLY A 195 7.55 -8.49 -11.29
C GLY A 195 7.17 -8.55 -12.78
N ALA A 196 6.10 -9.28 -13.16
CA ALA A 196 5.59 -9.31 -14.52
C ALA A 196 5.09 -7.95 -15.01
N VAL A 197 4.67 -7.07 -14.09
CA VAL A 197 4.12 -5.74 -14.37
C VAL A 197 5.13 -4.84 -15.07
N GLN A 198 6.44 -5.04 -14.84
CA GLN A 198 7.49 -4.27 -15.53
C GLN A 198 7.40 -4.39 -17.06
N LYS A 199 6.82 -5.49 -17.59
CA LYS A 199 6.59 -5.67 -19.03
C LYS A 199 5.36 -4.91 -19.54
N ILE A 200 4.38 -4.66 -18.68
CA ILE A 200 3.09 -4.04 -19.01
C ILE A 200 3.20 -2.52 -18.95
N ALA A 201 3.89 -2.01 -17.94
CA ALA A 201 4.09 -0.59 -17.68
C ALA A 201 5.59 -0.26 -17.56
N PRO A 202 6.38 -0.39 -18.65
CA PRO A 202 7.78 -0.02 -18.62
C PRO A 202 7.91 1.46 -18.25
N ASN A 203 8.74 1.76 -17.25
CA ASN A 203 8.94 3.11 -16.69
C ASN A 203 7.68 3.74 -16.07
N GLY A 204 6.70 2.94 -15.63
CA GLY A 204 5.45 3.47 -15.06
C GLY A 204 4.48 4.07 -16.09
N ILE A 205 4.80 3.96 -17.39
CA ILE A 205 3.92 4.43 -18.47
C ILE A 205 3.16 3.23 -19.00
N CYS A 206 1.84 3.27 -18.91
CA CYS A 206 1.02 2.29 -19.60
C CYS A 206 1.07 2.55 -21.09
N GLN A 207 1.43 1.53 -21.85
CA GLN A 207 1.28 1.60 -23.29
C GLN A 207 -0.21 1.45 -23.62
N THR A 208 -0.78 2.40 -24.33
CA THR A 208 -2.22 2.42 -24.66
C THR A 208 -2.68 1.19 -25.44
N SER A 209 -1.76 0.47 -26.08
CA SER A 209 -2.00 -0.83 -26.72
C SER A 209 -2.13 -2.00 -25.73
N THR A 210 -1.54 -1.95 -24.54
CA THR A 210 -1.58 -3.03 -23.54
C THR A 210 -2.76 -2.93 -22.56
N ILE A 211 -3.37 -1.75 -22.42
CA ILE A 211 -4.57 -1.57 -21.58
C ILE A 211 -5.75 -2.40 -22.11
N TYR A 212 -5.90 -2.49 -23.44
CA TYR A 212 -6.94 -3.31 -24.09
C TYR A 212 -6.66 -4.82 -24.05
N ASP A 213 -5.47 -5.22 -23.60
CA ASP A 213 -4.99 -6.59 -23.70
C ASP A 213 -4.70 -7.22 -22.33
N GLN A 214 -5.26 -6.67 -21.24
CA GLN A 214 -5.08 -7.24 -19.89
C GLN A 214 -5.47 -8.73 -19.85
N SER A 215 -6.60 -9.11 -20.46
CA SER A 215 -7.02 -10.51 -20.56
C SER A 215 -6.02 -11.35 -21.36
N ARG A 216 -5.47 -10.82 -22.45
CA ARG A 216 -4.44 -11.53 -23.22
C ARG A 216 -3.09 -11.57 -22.53
N PHE A 217 -2.78 -10.62 -21.66
CA PHE A 217 -1.57 -10.70 -20.85
C PHE A 217 -1.67 -11.88 -19.90
N CYS A 218 -2.84 -12.07 -19.28
CA CYS A 218 -3.12 -13.25 -18.46
C CYS A 218 -3.06 -14.56 -19.28
N ASP A 219 -3.61 -14.57 -20.49
CA ASP A 219 -3.60 -15.76 -21.37
C ASP A 219 -2.21 -16.09 -21.94
N ASN A 220 -1.39 -15.07 -22.20
CA ASN A 220 -0.07 -15.20 -22.84
C ASN A 220 1.09 -15.13 -21.85
N TYR A 221 0.84 -14.98 -20.55
CA TYR A 221 1.87 -15.06 -19.53
C TYR A 221 2.29 -16.53 -19.34
N ASP A 222 2.98 -17.07 -20.34
CA ASP A 222 3.67 -18.35 -20.26
C ASP A 222 5.06 -18.06 -19.70
N ASP A 223 5.16 -17.89 -18.38
CA ASP A 223 6.44 -18.08 -17.70
C ASP A 223 6.70 -19.58 -17.83
N SER A 224 7.46 -19.98 -18.86
CA SER A 224 7.79 -21.38 -19.17
C SER A 224 8.66 -22.06 -18.10
N SER A 225 8.43 -21.70 -16.84
CA SER A 225 8.95 -22.27 -15.61
C SER A 225 7.91 -22.36 -14.46
N SER A 226 6.62 -21.97 -14.63
CA SER A 226 5.58 -22.24 -13.61
C SER A 226 4.29 -22.84 -14.18
N ALA A 227 4.22 -24.16 -14.14
CA ALA A 227 3.04 -25.03 -14.09
C ALA A 227 1.69 -24.49 -14.59
N ARG A 228 1.29 -24.98 -15.78
CA ARG A 228 -0.12 -25.07 -16.22
C ARG A 228 -0.99 -25.73 -15.15
N LEU A 229 -2.07 -25.04 -14.76
CA LEU A 229 -3.30 -25.66 -14.27
C LEU A 229 -4.51 -24.87 -14.81
N THR A 230 -5.17 -25.46 -15.83
CA THR A 230 -6.63 -25.59 -16.10
C THR A 230 -7.55 -24.36 -15.96
N ASN A 231 -8.56 -24.07 -16.78
CA ASN A 231 -9.22 -24.72 -17.92
C ASN A 231 -10.25 -23.72 -18.54
N SER A 232 -10.48 -23.86 -19.85
CA SER A 232 -11.76 -23.68 -20.57
C SER A 232 -12.48 -22.31 -20.69
N LEU A 233 -12.52 -21.82 -21.94
CA LEU A 233 -13.70 -21.41 -22.73
C LEU A 233 -14.69 -20.41 -22.09
N ARG A 234 -14.62 -19.11 -22.42
CA ARG A 234 -15.81 -18.22 -22.50
C ARG A 234 -15.75 -17.13 -23.59
N LEU A 235 -16.77 -17.24 -24.45
CA LEU A 235 -17.47 -16.28 -25.32
C LEU A 235 -17.14 -14.78 -25.24
N ALA A 236 -16.99 -14.22 -26.43
CA ALA A 236 -16.98 -12.78 -26.72
C ALA A 236 -18.30 -12.11 -26.32
N PHE A 237 -18.22 -11.02 -25.55
CA PHE A 237 -19.24 -9.99 -25.45
C PHE A 237 -18.59 -8.62 -25.61
N SER A 238 -19.08 -7.87 -26.58
CA SER A 238 -18.79 -6.46 -26.81
C SER A 238 -19.51 -5.60 -25.77
N CYS A 239 -18.80 -4.63 -25.18
CA CYS A 239 -19.42 -3.55 -24.41
C CYS A 239 -18.87 -2.19 -24.87
N PHE A 240 -19.82 -1.30 -25.20
CA PHE A 240 -19.63 0.11 -25.50
C PHE A 240 -19.09 0.84 -24.26
N ALA A 241 -18.05 1.65 -24.43
CA ALA A 241 -17.61 2.63 -23.43
C ALA A 241 -18.21 4.00 -23.76
N VAL A 242 -18.94 4.56 -22.80
CA VAL A 242 -19.33 5.97 -22.75
C VAL A 242 -18.10 6.79 -22.38
N LEU A 243 -17.72 7.74 -23.23
CA LEU A 243 -16.73 8.75 -22.91
C LEU A 243 -17.27 9.67 -21.81
N ILE A 244 -16.63 9.66 -20.64
CA ILE A 244 -16.64 10.81 -19.73
C ILE A 244 -15.19 11.28 -19.61
N TYR A 245 -14.93 12.44 -20.20
CA TYR A 245 -13.68 13.17 -20.11
C TYR A 245 -13.45 13.63 -18.67
N TYR A 246 -12.45 13.08 -17.98
CA TYR A 246 -11.72 13.81 -16.95
C TYR A 246 -10.23 13.67 -17.24
N ASN A 247 -9.63 14.78 -17.66
CA ASN A 247 -8.19 14.92 -17.86
C ASN A 247 -7.48 14.86 -16.51
N PHE A 248 -6.87 13.72 -16.18
CA PHE A 248 -5.69 13.66 -15.33
C PHE A 248 -4.55 13.07 -16.16
N GLN A 249 -3.79 13.94 -16.82
CA GLN A 249 -2.49 13.57 -17.36
C GLN A 249 -1.47 13.70 -16.23
N TYR A 250 -1.09 12.58 -15.62
CA TYR A 250 0.18 12.50 -14.91
C TYR A 250 1.28 12.41 -15.96
N LEU A 251 1.84 13.55 -16.33
CA LEU A 251 2.98 13.63 -17.22
C LEU A 251 4.24 13.34 -16.41
N CYS A 252 4.83 12.16 -16.58
CA CYS A 252 6.23 11.96 -16.23
C CYS A 252 7.06 12.80 -17.19
N ILE A 253 7.55 13.95 -16.73
CA ILE A 253 8.40 14.84 -17.52
C ILE A 253 9.81 14.24 -17.52
N LEU A 254 10.30 13.91 -18.72
CA LEU A 254 11.68 13.48 -18.99
C LEU A 254 12.68 14.62 -18.80
#